data_AF-A0A959TH22-F1
#
_entry.id   AF-A0A959TH22-F1
#
_cell.length_a   1.000
_cell.length_b   1.000
_cell.length_c   1.000
_cell.angle_alpha   90.00
_cell.angle_beta   90.00
_cell.angle_gamma   90.00
#
_symmetry.space_group_name_H-M   'P 1'
#
loop_
_entity.id
_entity.type
_entity.pdbx_description
1 polymer ?
#
loop_
_entity_poly.entity_id
_entity_poly.type
_entity_poly.pdbx_seq_one_letter_code
_entity_poly.pdbx_strand_id
1 'polypeptide(L)'
;WYRMDVVRELGGVDPALRYVMDLSLWWRFLFRHGTTHLRFEPMPLAVFRLHDQSKTVTAQAGFLDETASLLHDAALAVGEEPLAALLAGLHDLRSGLRSLGARPEHRAIVRRMVARFVLKWHGTVHTEREFGQLKDGLSALSSVDLDAWEQKRLAKLKEQLRPASWLAFRMRRKLRHLLP
;
A
#
# COMPACT_ATOMS: atom_id res chain seq x y z
N TRP A 1 -13.70 14.15 12.56
CA TRP A 1 -14.81 14.59 11.68
C TRP A 1 -14.31 15.60 10.69
N TYR A 2 -14.97 15.75 9.53
CA TYR A 2 -14.67 16.79 8.55
C TYR A 2 -15.59 18.00 8.72
N ARG A 3 -15.07 19.19 8.41
CA ARG A 3 -15.95 20.31 8.07
C ARG A 3 -16.54 20.08 6.67
N MET A 4 -17.81 20.41 6.48
CA MET A 4 -18.52 20.13 5.23
C MET A 4 -18.04 20.96 4.03
N ASP A 5 -17.52 22.16 4.28
CA ASP A 5 -16.89 22.99 3.25
C ASP A 5 -15.66 22.30 2.63
N VAL A 6 -14.82 21.67 3.46
CA VAL A 6 -13.66 20.90 3.00
C VAL A 6 -14.09 19.69 2.16
N VAL A 7 -15.13 18.97 2.57
CA VAL A 7 -15.64 17.82 1.78
C VAL A 7 -16.13 18.26 0.41
N ARG A 8 -16.80 19.43 0.33
CA ARG A 8 -17.26 20.01 -0.94
C ARG A 8 -16.08 20.47 -1.80
N GLU A 9 -15.07 21.10 -1.21
CA GLU A 9 -13.83 21.51 -1.90
C GLU A 9 -13.15 20.30 -2.56
N LEU A 10 -13.03 19.18 -1.84
CA LEU A 10 -12.42 17.94 -2.35
C LEU A 10 -13.32 17.17 -3.34
N GLY A 11 -14.55 17.64 -3.57
CA GLY A 11 -15.55 17.02 -4.44
C GLY A 11 -16.15 15.73 -3.86
N GLY A 12 -16.15 15.55 -2.54
CA GLY A 12 -16.70 14.37 -1.86
C GLY A 12 -15.91 13.07 -2.09
N VAL A 13 -16.54 11.95 -1.76
CA VAL A 13 -15.99 10.61 -2.05
C VAL A 13 -15.91 10.37 -3.55
N ASP A 14 -14.96 9.55 -3.96
CA ASP A 14 -14.87 9.09 -5.35
C ASP A 14 -15.85 7.93 -5.58
N PRO A 15 -16.90 8.09 -6.40
CA PRO A 15 -17.89 7.04 -6.64
C PRO A 15 -17.33 5.84 -7.42
N ALA A 16 -16.14 5.95 -8.04
CA ALA A 16 -15.49 4.83 -8.70
C ALA A 16 -14.89 3.81 -7.70
N LEU A 17 -14.67 4.23 -6.45
CA LEU A 17 -14.18 3.37 -5.37
C LEU A 17 -15.34 2.66 -4.68
N ARG A 18 -15.15 1.37 -4.36
CA ARG A 18 -16.14 0.54 -3.67
C ARG A 18 -15.76 0.26 -2.22
N TYR A 19 -14.47 0.30 -1.91
CA TYR A 19 -13.92 -0.19 -0.65
C TYR A 19 -13.18 0.89 0.14
N VAL A 20 -12.41 1.76 -0.54
CA VAL A 20 -11.49 2.71 0.11
C VAL A 20 -11.85 4.18 -0.12
N MET A 21 -13.14 4.48 -0.30
CA MET A 21 -13.65 5.84 -0.54
C MET A 21 -13.26 6.85 0.56
N ASP A 22 -13.37 6.41 1.82
CA ASP A 22 -13.04 7.18 3.01
C ASP A 22 -11.52 7.40 3.12
N LEU A 23 -10.73 6.37 2.89
CA LEU A 23 -9.26 6.46 2.83
C LEU A 23 -8.81 7.44 1.73
N SER A 24 -9.39 7.34 0.54
CA SER A 24 -9.11 8.26 -0.58
C SER A 24 -9.45 9.71 -0.21
N LEU A 25 -10.57 9.95 0.47
CA LEU A 25 -10.93 11.29 0.95
C LEU A 25 -9.93 11.81 1.99
N TRP A 26 -9.48 10.97 2.93
CA TRP A 26 -8.43 11.33 3.89
C TRP A 26 -7.12 11.67 3.20
N TRP A 27 -6.65 10.85 2.26
CA TRP A 27 -5.41 11.12 1.56
C TRP A 27 -5.47 12.40 0.73
N ARG A 28 -6.55 12.63 -0.02
CA ARG A 28 -6.76 13.89 -0.75
C ARG A 28 -6.72 15.11 0.17
N PHE A 29 -7.36 15.00 1.34
CA PHE A 29 -7.29 16.05 2.35
C PHE A 29 -5.85 16.29 2.83
N LEU A 30 -5.11 15.23 3.17
CA LEU A 30 -3.75 15.33 3.72
C LEU A 30 -2.74 15.85 2.68
N PHE A 31 -2.84 15.44 1.42
CA PHE A 31 -2.00 15.97 0.35
C PHE A 31 -2.31 17.44 0.04
N ARG A 32 -3.55 17.88 0.25
CA ARG A 32 -3.98 19.25 -0.02
C ARG A 32 -3.64 20.22 1.11
N HIS A 33 -3.87 19.82 2.36
CA HIS A 33 -3.84 20.71 3.53
C HIS A 33 -2.79 20.32 4.59
N GLY A 34 -2.07 19.21 4.40
CA GLY A 34 -1.15 18.69 5.40
C GLY A 34 -1.86 18.23 6.68
N THR A 35 -1.13 18.23 7.79
CA THR A 35 -1.62 17.73 9.10
C THR A 35 -2.00 18.85 10.08
N THR A 36 -1.76 20.11 9.75
CA THR A 36 -1.97 21.28 10.63
C THR A 36 -3.42 21.42 11.12
N HIS A 37 -4.37 20.93 10.35
CA HIS A 37 -5.80 21.02 10.65
C HIS A 37 -6.38 19.75 11.29
N LEU A 38 -5.52 18.82 11.72
CA LEU A 38 -5.94 17.60 12.42
C LEU A 38 -6.03 17.84 13.92
N ARG A 39 -7.09 17.30 14.52
CA ARG A 39 -7.26 17.20 15.96
C ARG A 39 -7.57 15.76 16.32
N PHE A 40 -6.84 15.24 17.31
CA PHE A 40 -6.99 13.87 17.81
C PHE A 40 -7.64 13.93 19.19
N GLU A 41 -8.70 13.16 19.37
CA GLU A 41 -9.39 13.04 20.66
C GLU A 41 -8.97 11.73 21.34
N PRO A 42 -8.46 11.77 22.59
CA PRO A 42 -7.99 10.58 23.29
C PRO A 42 -9.14 9.81 23.96
N MET A 43 -10.29 9.71 23.29
CA MET A 43 -11.45 8.97 23.77
C MET A 43 -12.09 8.12 22.67
N PRO A 44 -12.72 6.98 23.01
CA PRO A 44 -13.44 6.17 22.02
C PRO A 44 -14.65 6.94 21.46
N LEU A 45 -14.69 7.09 20.14
CA LEU A 45 -15.77 7.82 19.43
C LEU A 45 -16.68 6.92 18.60
N ALA A 46 -16.25 5.69 18.32
CA ALA A 46 -17.00 4.74 17.51
C ALA A 46 -16.70 3.31 17.95
N VAL A 47 -17.71 2.44 17.83
CA VAL A 47 -17.59 1.00 18.04
C VAL A 47 -17.99 0.31 16.74
N PHE A 48 -17.07 -0.44 16.15
CA PHE A 48 -17.33 -1.22 14.95
C PHE A 48 -17.55 -2.68 15.34
N ARG A 49 -18.67 -3.25 14.90
CA ARG A 49 -18.92 -4.68 15.07
C ARG A 49 -18.18 -5.46 13.99
N LEU A 50 -17.24 -6.31 14.40
CA LEU A 50 -16.62 -7.27 13.51
C LEU A 50 -17.41 -8.58 13.55
N HIS A 51 -17.77 -9.12 12.40
CA HIS A 51 -18.36 -10.45 12.25
C HIS A 51 -17.90 -11.07 10.93
N ASP A 52 -17.98 -12.39 10.80
CA ASP A 52 -17.37 -13.13 9.68
C ASP A 52 -17.91 -12.75 8.30
N GLN A 53 -19.11 -12.17 8.26
CA GLN A 53 -19.74 -11.68 7.02
C GLN A 53 -19.44 -10.19 6.73
N SER A 54 -18.69 -9.51 7.57
CA SER A 54 -18.29 -8.12 7.32
C SER A 54 -17.49 -8.03 6.02
N LYS A 55 -17.75 -6.99 5.21
CA LYS A 55 -17.06 -6.76 3.93
C LYS A 55 -15.53 -6.75 4.09
N THR A 56 -15.03 -6.27 5.22
CA THR A 56 -13.60 -6.24 5.54
C THR A 56 -12.98 -7.65 5.65
N VAL A 57 -13.78 -8.66 5.99
CA VAL A 57 -13.34 -10.07 6.09
C VAL A 57 -13.43 -10.76 4.73
N THR A 58 -14.50 -10.51 3.97
CA THR A 58 -14.79 -11.27 2.74
C THR A 58 -14.24 -10.64 1.45
N ALA A 59 -13.91 -9.35 1.46
CA ALA A 59 -13.53 -8.59 0.25
C ALA A 59 -12.11 -8.00 0.31
N GLN A 60 -11.20 -8.59 1.09
CA GLN A 60 -9.85 -8.05 1.34
C GLN A 60 -9.09 -7.72 0.05
N ALA A 61 -9.13 -8.59 -0.97
CA ALA A 61 -8.47 -8.34 -2.26
C ALA A 61 -8.90 -7.00 -2.89
N GLY A 62 -10.20 -6.71 -2.87
CA GLY A 62 -10.74 -5.45 -3.42
C GLY A 62 -10.25 -4.20 -2.67
N PHE A 63 -10.06 -4.28 -1.35
CA PHE A 63 -9.43 -3.20 -0.58
C PHE A 63 -7.97 -2.99 -0.99
N LEU A 64 -7.23 -4.09 -1.19
CA LEU A 64 -5.82 -4.01 -1.57
C LEU A 64 -5.66 -3.44 -2.97
N ASP A 65 -6.44 -3.91 -3.94
CA ASP A 65 -6.36 -3.46 -5.33
C ASP A 65 -6.72 -1.97 -5.48
N GLU A 66 -7.79 -1.51 -4.81
CA GLU A 66 -8.13 -0.09 -4.83
C GLU A 66 -7.07 0.77 -4.11
N THR A 67 -6.51 0.30 -2.98
CA THR A 67 -5.42 1.00 -2.30
C THR A 67 -4.18 1.09 -3.18
N ALA A 68 -3.81 -0.02 -3.83
CA ALA A 68 -2.68 -0.09 -4.74
C ALA A 68 -2.87 0.82 -5.95
N SER A 69 -4.10 0.95 -6.46
CA SER A 69 -4.45 1.86 -7.56
C SER A 69 -4.22 3.32 -7.18
N LEU A 70 -4.68 3.73 -5.99
CA LEU A 70 -4.45 5.09 -5.48
C LEU A 70 -2.96 5.39 -5.27
N LEU A 71 -2.21 4.41 -4.76
CA LEU A 71 -0.76 4.53 -4.53
C LEU A 71 0.04 4.51 -5.84
N HIS A 72 -0.41 3.74 -6.84
CA HIS A 72 0.18 3.69 -8.17
C HIS A 72 0.13 5.07 -8.83
N ASP A 73 -1.06 5.69 -8.86
CA ASP A 73 -1.25 7.00 -9.47
C ASP A 73 -0.46 8.08 -8.72
N ALA A 74 -0.39 7.98 -7.38
CA ALA A 74 0.43 8.86 -6.57
C ALA A 74 1.92 8.69 -6.86
N ALA A 75 2.41 7.46 -7.03
CA ALA A 75 3.79 7.18 -7.38
C ALA A 75 4.16 7.75 -8.76
N LEU A 76 3.29 7.58 -9.76
CA LEU A 76 3.48 8.20 -11.07
C LEU A 76 3.51 9.74 -10.97
N ALA A 77 2.59 10.34 -10.21
CA ALA A 77 2.52 11.79 -10.04
C ALA A 77 3.77 12.43 -9.40
N VAL A 78 4.61 11.64 -8.71
CA VAL A 78 5.85 12.11 -8.06
C VAL A 78 7.12 11.61 -8.74
N GLY A 79 7.02 10.96 -9.91
CA GLY A 79 8.17 10.43 -10.67
C GLY A 79 8.80 9.19 -10.01
N GLU A 80 7.97 8.28 -9.50
CA GLU A 80 8.37 7.02 -8.88
C GLU A 80 7.89 5.82 -9.70
N GLU A 81 8.27 5.79 -10.98
CA GLU A 81 7.90 4.75 -11.95
C GLU A 81 8.27 3.33 -11.49
N PRO A 82 9.45 3.08 -10.86
CA PRO A 82 9.77 1.74 -10.38
C PRO A 82 8.82 1.24 -9.28
N LEU A 83 8.34 2.14 -8.41
CA LEU A 83 7.37 1.79 -7.37
C LEU A 83 5.95 1.64 -7.93
N ALA A 84 5.58 2.46 -8.91
CA ALA A 84 4.32 2.29 -9.64
C ALA A 84 4.29 0.93 -10.38
N ALA A 85 5.36 0.59 -11.10
CA ALA A 85 5.49 -0.68 -11.80
C ALA A 85 5.39 -1.87 -10.85
N LEU A 86 6.02 -1.79 -9.67
CA LEU A 86 5.89 -2.82 -8.63
C LEU A 86 4.43 -3.01 -8.19
N LEU A 87 3.67 -1.93 -7.96
CA LEU A 87 2.26 -2.02 -7.60
C LEU A 87 1.42 -2.64 -8.72
N ALA A 88 1.63 -2.23 -9.97
CA ALA A 88 0.98 -2.82 -11.14
C ALA A 88 1.31 -4.31 -11.32
N GLY A 89 2.53 -4.71 -10.96
CA GLY A 89 2.96 -6.09 -10.96
C GLY A 89 2.25 -6.94 -9.91
N LEU A 90 1.94 -6.37 -8.74
CA LEU A 90 1.36 -7.09 -7.59
C LEU A 90 -0.17 -7.09 -7.54
N HIS A 91 -0.82 -6.11 -8.17
CA HIS A 91 -2.27 -5.87 -8.03
C HIS A 91 -3.00 -5.67 -9.35
N ASP A 92 -4.31 -5.89 -9.33
CA ASP A 92 -5.18 -5.58 -10.46
C ASP A 92 -5.67 -4.13 -10.33
N LEU A 93 -4.96 -3.21 -10.99
CA LEU A 93 -5.20 -1.77 -10.84
C LEU A 93 -6.50 -1.31 -11.48
N ARG A 94 -7.14 -0.33 -10.84
CA ARG A 94 -8.32 0.36 -11.36
C ARG A 94 -7.94 1.70 -11.99
N SER A 95 -8.57 1.98 -13.12
CA SER A 95 -8.46 3.23 -13.86
C SER A 95 -9.59 4.21 -13.54
N GLY A 96 -9.40 5.49 -13.88
CA GLY A 96 -10.45 6.52 -13.78
C GLY A 96 -10.73 6.98 -12.35
N LEU A 97 -9.83 6.69 -11.43
CA LEU A 97 -9.90 7.17 -10.05
C LEU A 97 -9.54 8.66 -9.98
N ARG A 98 -10.13 9.38 -9.04
CA ARG A 98 -9.75 10.76 -8.77
C ARG A 98 -8.35 10.80 -8.17
N SER A 99 -7.49 11.65 -8.74
CA SER A 99 -6.13 11.87 -8.23
C SER A 99 -6.12 12.23 -6.74
N LEU A 100 -5.12 11.73 -6.03
CA LEU A 100 -4.85 12.09 -4.64
C LEU A 100 -4.33 13.53 -4.49
N GLY A 101 -3.93 14.19 -5.58
CA GLY A 101 -3.26 15.49 -5.53
C GLY A 101 -1.80 15.40 -5.05
N ALA A 102 -1.16 14.24 -5.22
CA ALA A 102 0.27 14.10 -4.99
C ALA A 102 1.06 14.99 -5.97
N ARG A 103 2.16 15.58 -5.48
CA ARG A 103 3.03 16.53 -6.20
C ARG A 103 4.48 16.15 -5.97
N PRO A 104 5.46 16.60 -6.78
CA PRO A 104 6.86 16.22 -6.61
C PRO A 104 7.42 16.44 -5.20
N GLU A 105 6.98 17.47 -4.48
CA GLU A 105 7.34 17.71 -3.08
C GLU A 105 6.89 16.60 -2.11
N HIS A 106 5.86 15.82 -2.48
CA HIS A 106 5.34 14.69 -1.73
C HIS A 106 6.09 13.38 -2.01
N ARG A 107 7.13 13.39 -2.84
CA ARG A 107 7.85 12.18 -3.25
C ARG A 107 8.28 11.29 -2.08
N ALA A 108 8.88 11.88 -1.04
CA ALA A 108 9.35 11.13 0.12
C ALA A 108 8.22 10.40 0.87
N ILE A 109 7.08 11.07 1.09
CA ILE A 109 5.94 10.46 1.80
C ILE A 109 5.26 9.39 0.94
N VAL A 110 5.11 9.62 -0.38
CA VAL A 110 4.53 8.62 -1.29
C VAL A 110 5.40 7.37 -1.33
N ARG A 111 6.72 7.49 -1.47
CA ARG A 111 7.65 6.35 -1.42
C ARG A 111 7.46 5.52 -0.15
N ARG A 112 7.34 6.19 1.01
CA ARG A 112 7.12 5.52 2.29
C ARG A 112 5.74 4.86 2.37
N MET A 113 4.68 5.49 1.87
CA MET A 113 3.35 4.89 1.80
C MET A 113 3.35 3.61 0.96
N VAL A 114 3.99 3.63 -0.21
CA VAL A 114 4.13 2.45 -1.08
C VAL A 114 4.94 1.36 -0.40
N ALA A 115 6.13 1.68 0.13
CA ALA A 115 6.97 0.68 0.78
C ALA A 115 6.26 0.04 1.99
N ARG A 116 5.60 0.83 2.83
CA ARG A 116 4.81 0.32 3.95
C ARG A 116 3.68 -0.58 3.48
N PHE A 117 2.95 -0.21 2.43
CA PHE A 117 1.87 -1.02 1.86
C PHE A 117 2.41 -2.37 1.36
N VAL A 118 3.47 -2.36 0.55
CA VAL A 118 4.09 -3.57 0.00
C VAL A 118 4.66 -4.45 1.12
N LEU A 119 5.40 -3.90 2.08
CA LEU A 119 5.97 -4.68 3.18
C LEU A 119 4.88 -5.19 4.14
N LYS A 120 3.75 -4.50 4.25
CA LYS A 120 2.61 -4.95 5.05
C LYS A 120 1.96 -6.21 4.46
N TRP A 121 1.69 -6.19 3.16
CA TRP A 121 0.85 -7.19 2.49
C TRP A 121 1.64 -8.24 1.70
N HIS A 122 2.81 -7.90 1.18
CA HIS A 122 3.70 -8.76 0.40
C HIS A 122 5.07 -8.97 1.06
N GLY A 123 5.17 -8.78 2.38
CA GLY A 123 6.40 -9.07 3.14
C GLY A 123 6.76 -10.56 3.20
N THR A 124 5.88 -11.44 2.72
CA THR A 124 6.11 -12.89 2.56
C THR A 124 5.71 -13.28 1.16
N VAL A 125 6.54 -14.09 0.50
CA VAL A 125 6.32 -14.50 -0.90
C VAL A 125 5.52 -15.80 -0.93
N HIS A 126 4.38 -15.79 -1.62
CA HIS A 126 3.49 -16.94 -1.74
C HIS A 126 3.42 -17.48 -3.16
N THR A 127 3.60 -16.62 -4.17
CA THR A 127 3.46 -16.99 -5.58
C THR A 127 4.69 -16.67 -6.42
N GLU A 128 4.79 -17.29 -7.60
CA GLU A 128 5.84 -17.01 -8.58
C GLU A 128 5.77 -15.58 -9.11
N ARG A 129 4.55 -15.08 -9.37
CA ARG A 129 4.31 -13.69 -9.77
C ARG A 129 4.88 -12.73 -8.73
N GLU A 130 4.53 -12.90 -7.45
CA GLU A 130 5.08 -12.06 -6.38
C GLU A 130 6.61 -12.17 -6.30
N PHE A 131 7.17 -13.37 -6.42
CA PHE A 131 8.61 -13.56 -6.39
C PHE A 131 9.33 -12.73 -7.46
N GLY A 132 8.85 -12.78 -8.71
CA GLY A 132 9.42 -12.00 -9.80
C GLY A 132 9.28 -10.50 -9.55
N GLN A 133 8.06 -10.03 -9.31
CA GLN A 133 7.77 -8.60 -9.15
C GLN A 133 8.51 -7.98 -7.96
N LEU A 134 8.55 -8.65 -6.81
CA LEU A 134 9.27 -8.17 -5.63
C LEU A 134 10.79 -8.18 -5.83
N LYS A 135 11.32 -9.12 -6.62
CA LYS A 135 12.75 -9.18 -6.95
C LYS A 135 13.14 -8.01 -7.85
N ASP A 136 12.34 -7.71 -8.86
CA ASP A 136 12.56 -6.59 -9.79
C ASP A 136 12.42 -5.24 -9.05
N GLY A 137 11.41 -5.10 -8.19
CA GLY A 137 11.17 -3.89 -7.38
C GLY A 137 12.06 -3.74 -6.14
N LEU A 138 12.93 -4.71 -5.83
CA LEU A 138 13.67 -4.74 -4.56
C LEU A 138 14.60 -3.53 -4.38
N SER A 139 15.23 -3.07 -5.46
CA SER A 139 16.10 -1.89 -5.44
C SER A 139 15.32 -0.63 -5.07
N ALA A 140 14.15 -0.44 -5.70
CA ALA A 140 13.28 0.69 -5.43
C ALA A 140 12.81 0.69 -3.96
N LEU A 141 12.36 -0.46 -3.43
CA LEU A 141 12.00 -0.61 -2.01
C LEU A 141 13.17 -0.35 -1.06
N SER A 142 14.37 -0.80 -1.42
CA SER A 142 15.56 -0.68 -0.57
C SER A 142 16.10 0.74 -0.44
N SER A 143 15.69 1.65 -1.33
CA SER A 143 16.11 3.05 -1.33
C SER A 143 15.14 3.97 -0.56
N VAL A 144 14.08 3.41 0.04
CA VAL A 144 13.13 4.18 0.85
C VAL A 144 13.67 4.31 2.27
N ASP A 145 13.45 5.47 2.90
CA ASP A 145 13.70 5.65 4.33
C ASP A 145 12.60 4.93 5.14
N LEU A 146 13.00 3.90 5.88
CA LEU A 146 12.11 2.94 6.54
C LEU A 146 12.30 2.99 8.05
N ASP A 147 11.21 2.86 8.81
CA ASP A 147 11.30 2.67 10.26
C ASP A 147 11.85 1.28 10.65
N ALA A 148 12.15 1.09 11.93
CA ALA A 148 12.75 -0.16 12.42
C ALA A 148 11.92 -1.43 12.14
N TRP A 149 10.59 -1.31 12.12
CA TRP A 149 9.71 -2.44 11.81
C TRP A 149 9.72 -2.73 10.30
N GLU A 150 9.65 -1.68 9.48
CA GLU A 150 9.73 -1.76 8.02
C GLU A 150 11.08 -2.35 7.57
N GLN A 151 12.19 -1.92 8.18
CA GLN A 151 13.54 -2.47 7.93
C GLN A 151 13.63 -3.97 8.23
N LYS A 152 13.09 -4.42 9.38
CA LYS A 152 13.05 -5.86 9.72
C LYS A 152 12.25 -6.66 8.69
N ARG A 153 11.11 -6.13 8.23
CA ARG A 153 10.32 -6.78 7.18
C ARG A 153 11.06 -6.83 5.85
N LEU A 154 11.71 -5.75 5.44
CA LEU A 154 12.52 -5.72 4.22
C LEU A 154 13.69 -6.71 4.30
N ALA A 155 14.36 -6.83 5.44
CA ALA A 155 15.45 -7.81 5.63
C ALA A 155 14.96 -9.25 5.46
N LYS A 156 13.81 -9.60 6.05
CA LYS A 156 13.17 -10.91 5.87
C LYS A 156 12.76 -11.14 4.41
N LEU A 157 12.26 -10.12 3.72
CA LEU A 157 11.93 -10.20 2.30
C LEU A 157 13.18 -10.44 1.44
N LYS A 158 14.28 -9.70 1.68
CA LYS A 158 15.57 -9.91 1.00
C LYS A 158 16.08 -11.34 1.16
N GLU A 159 15.95 -11.92 2.35
CA GLU A 159 16.34 -13.30 2.60
C GLU A 159 15.51 -14.31 1.78
N GLN A 160 14.21 -14.07 1.65
CA GLN A 160 13.29 -14.86 0.82
C GLN A 160 13.60 -14.72 -0.67
N LEU A 161 13.99 -13.54 -1.13
CA LEU A 161 14.29 -13.26 -2.55
C LEU A 161 15.73 -13.61 -2.96
N ARG A 162 16.59 -13.99 -2.01
CA ARG A 162 17.99 -14.40 -2.27
C ARG A 162 18.15 -15.51 -3.33
N PRO A 163 17.28 -16.53 -3.42
CA PRO A 163 17.38 -17.56 -4.46
C PRO A 163 17.37 -16.95 -5.88
N ALA A 164 18.11 -17.55 -6.81
CA ALA A 164 18.20 -17.03 -8.18
C ALA A 164 16.88 -17.17 -8.95
N SER A 165 16.13 -18.24 -8.70
CA SER A 165 14.87 -18.56 -9.39
C SER A 165 13.77 -19.00 -8.41
N TRP A 166 12.53 -19.01 -8.91
CA TRP A 166 11.36 -19.49 -8.18
C TRP A 166 11.51 -20.97 -7.75
N LEU A 167 12.07 -21.83 -8.60
CA LEU A 167 12.33 -23.23 -8.27
C LEU A 167 13.30 -23.36 -7.09
N ALA A 168 14.39 -22.60 -7.09
CA ALA A 168 15.36 -22.58 -6.00
C ALA A 168 14.72 -22.06 -4.69
N PHE A 169 13.86 -21.05 -4.78
CA PHE A 169 13.08 -20.56 -3.64
C PHE A 169 12.17 -21.64 -3.05
N ARG A 170 11.39 -22.34 -3.89
CA ARG A 170 10.48 -23.41 -3.45
C ARG A 170 11.23 -24.57 -2.78
N MET A 171 12.35 -25.00 -3.36
CA MET A 171 13.17 -26.07 -2.79
C MET A 171 13.72 -25.68 -1.42
N ARG A 172 14.29 -24.48 -1.29
CA ARG A 172 14.80 -23.96 -0.02
C ARG A 172 13.70 -23.87 1.05
N ARG A 173 12.51 -23.40 0.67
CA ARG A 173 11.35 -23.31 1.58
C ARG A 173 10.91 -24.69 2.06
N LYS A 174 10.83 -25.69 1.17
CA LYS A 174 10.49 -27.08 1.55
C LYS A 174 11.54 -27.69 2.47
N LEU A 175 12.82 -27.53 2.16
CA LEU A 175 13.92 -28.08 2.98
C LEU A 175 13.94 -27.49 4.40
N ARG A 176 13.63 -26.20 4.57
CA ARG A 176 13.52 -25.56 5.89
C ARG A 176 12.40 -26.16 6.77
N HIS A 177 11.40 -26.82 6.18
CA HIS A 177 10.38 -27.54 6.95
C HIS A 177 10.80 -28.97 7.31
N LEU A 178 11.83 -29.52 6.63
CA LEU A 178 12.30 -30.89 6.83
C LEU A 178 13.55 -30.97 7.72
N LEU A 179 14.33 -29.89 7.80
CA LEU A 179 15.54 -29.79 8.61
C LEU A 179 15.33 -28.65 9.62
N PRO A 180 14.98 -28.97 10.89
CA PRO A 180 14.78 -27.98 11.94
C PRO A 180 16.08 -27.24 12.31
#